data_AF-A0A976MEC4-F1
#
_entry.id   AF-A0A976MEC4-F1
#
_cell.length_a   1.000
_cell.length_b   1.000
_cell.length_c   1.000
_cell.angle_alpha   90.00
_cell.angle_beta   90.00
_cell.angle_gamma   90.00
#
_symmetry.space_group_name_H-M   'P 1'
#
loop_
_entity.id
_entity.type
_entity.pdbx_description
1 polymer ?
#
loop_
_entity_poly.entity_id
_entity_poly.type
_entity_poly.pdbx_seq_one_letter_code
_entity_poly.pdbx_strand_id
1 'polypeptide(L)'
;MESHKSGSAHPLEVKKGTFIRTLKDYETYKVEVSEAQSRLESLRDSGDDHEFSRAKEMYEEARAVLEFTRKRLAGYATDLDVYIRESIIPLLGTPNVPPMCKIYVKEVRECLDRLVTNHPEVEFKFAAEAS
;
A
#
# COMPACT_ATOMS: atom_id res chain seq x y z
N MET A 1 20.55 -36.78 7.62
CA MET A 1 19.77 -35.67 8.19
C MET A 1 19.64 -34.62 7.11
N GLU A 2 18.54 -34.65 6.37
CA GLU A 2 18.23 -33.59 5.42
C GLU A 2 17.85 -32.35 6.23
N SER A 3 18.62 -31.28 6.06
CA SER A 3 18.33 -29.97 6.59
C SER A 3 17.00 -29.52 5.99
N HIS A 4 15.95 -29.46 6.82
CA HIS A 4 14.70 -28.79 6.46
C HIS A 4 15.05 -27.33 6.11
N LYS A 5 15.17 -27.04 4.81
CA LYS A 5 15.07 -25.67 4.30
C LYS A 5 13.69 -25.18 4.73
N SER A 6 13.63 -24.37 5.79
CA SER A 6 12.41 -23.70 6.21
C SER A 6 12.04 -22.68 5.13
N GLY A 7 11.28 -23.11 4.13
CA GLY A 7 10.82 -22.30 3.00
C GLY A 7 9.73 -21.29 3.35
N SER A 8 9.61 -20.88 4.62
CA SER A 8 8.70 -19.81 5.04
C SER A 8 9.47 -18.49 5.04
N ALA A 9 9.21 -17.63 4.06
CA ALA A 9 9.68 -16.24 4.11
C ALA A 9 9.30 -15.62 5.46
N HIS A 10 10.20 -14.83 6.05
CA HIS A 10 9.95 -14.23 7.36
C HIS A 10 8.67 -13.37 7.27
N PRO A 11 7.74 -13.39 8.24
CA PRO A 11 6.45 -12.70 8.10
C PRO A 11 6.57 -11.21 7.77
N LEU A 12 7.66 -10.58 8.21
CA LEU A 12 8.02 -9.20 7.84
C LEU A 12 8.20 -9.00 6.34
N GLU A 13 8.90 -9.92 5.67
CA GLU A 13 9.14 -9.86 4.22
C GLU A 13 7.82 -10.03 3.45
N VAL A 14 6.94 -10.92 3.94
CA VAL A 14 5.61 -11.11 3.37
C VAL A 14 4.77 -9.84 3.50
N LYS A 15 4.68 -9.28 4.71
CA LYS A 15 3.92 -8.04 4.97
C LYS A 15 4.45 -6.85 4.19
N LYS A 16 5.77 -6.64 4.20
CA LYS A 16 6.45 -5.60 3.39
C LYS A 16 6.17 -5.81 1.90
N GLY A 17 6.31 -7.04 1.40
CA GLY A 17 6.06 -7.36 0.00
C GLY A 17 4.62 -7.08 -0.42
N THR A 18 3.65 -7.43 0.43
CA THR A 18 2.22 -7.15 0.19
C THR A 18 1.95 -5.65 0.16
N PHE A 19 2.47 -4.89 1.14
CA PHE A 19 2.37 -3.44 1.17
C PHE A 19 2.93 -2.80 -0.10
N ILE A 20 4.15 -3.16 -0.51
CA ILE A 20 4.81 -2.58 -1.69
C ILE A 20 4.07 -2.91 -2.99
N ARG A 21 3.56 -4.14 -3.15
CA ARG A 21 2.76 -4.49 -4.34
C ARG A 21 1.47 -3.68 -4.39
N THR A 22 0.74 -3.60 -3.28
CA THR A 22 -0.51 -2.82 -3.24
C THR A 22 -0.28 -1.33 -3.40
N LEU A 23 0.86 -0.78 -2.95
CA LEU A 23 1.23 0.61 -3.24
C LEU A 23 1.41 0.85 -4.74
N LYS A 24 2.08 -0.08 -5.44
CA LYS A 24 2.23 0.02 -6.90
C LYS A 24 0.89 -0.09 -7.62
N ASP A 25 0.04 -1.03 -7.22
CA ASP A 25 -1.32 -1.17 -7.77
C ASP A 25 -2.10 0.13 -7.58
N TYR A 26 -2.03 0.73 -6.39
CA TYR A 26 -2.66 2.01 -6.08
C TYR A 26 -2.17 3.14 -6.99
N GLU A 27 -0.85 3.26 -7.17
CA GLU A 27 -0.25 4.26 -8.06
C GLU A 27 -0.67 4.06 -9.53
N THR A 28 -0.75 2.82 -9.99
CA THR A 28 -1.28 2.48 -11.32
C THR A 28 -2.75 2.91 -11.46
N TYR A 29 -3.60 2.58 -10.49
CA TYR A 29 -5.01 2.96 -10.55
C TYR A 29 -5.24 4.48 -10.45
N LYS A 30 -4.33 5.25 -9.81
CA LYS A 30 -4.38 6.72 -9.86
C LYS A 30 -4.22 7.24 -11.29
N VAL A 31 -3.31 6.64 -12.06
CA VAL A 31 -3.10 6.98 -13.47
C VAL A 31 -4.34 6.62 -14.28
N GLU A 32 -4.86 5.41 -14.12
CA GLU A 32 -6.07 4.96 -14.84
C GLU A 32 -7.29 5.87 -14.58
N VAL A 33 -7.51 6.27 -13.33
CA VAL A 33 -8.58 7.22 -12.98
C VAL A 33 -8.35 8.58 -13.64
N SER A 34 -7.12 9.07 -13.67
CA SER A 34 -6.78 10.34 -14.33
C SER A 34 -7.02 10.27 -15.84
N GLU A 35 -6.68 9.16 -16.49
CA GLU A 35 -6.91 8.96 -17.92
C GLU A 35 -8.41 8.83 -18.25
N ALA A 36 -9.15 8.07 -17.44
CA ALA A 36 -10.60 7.94 -17.59
C ALA A 36 -11.32 9.29 -17.38
N GLN A 37 -10.88 10.08 -16.40
CA GLN A 37 -11.40 11.43 -16.18
C GLN A 37 -11.11 12.34 -17.37
N SER A 38 -9.88 12.36 -17.89
CA SER A 38 -9.49 13.16 -19.05
C SER A 38 -10.34 12.81 -20.28
N ARG A 39 -10.57 11.51 -20.52
CA ARG A 39 -11.43 11.05 -21.60
C ARG A 39 -12.88 11.51 -21.42
N LEU A 40 -13.44 11.38 -20.21
CA LEU A 40 -14.79 11.84 -19.90
C LEU A 40 -14.94 13.34 -20.15
N GLU A 41 -13.96 14.14 -19.72
CA GLU A 41 -13.93 15.58 -19.94
C GLU A 41 -13.83 15.94 -21.42
N SER A 42 -13.04 15.21 -22.21
CA SER A 42 -12.93 15.44 -23.67
C SER A 42 -14.22 15.16 -24.44
N LEU A 43 -15.09 14.29 -23.90
CA LEU A 43 -16.36 13.91 -24.52
C LEU A 43 -17.54 14.77 -24.03
N ARG A 44 -17.35 15.63 -23.02
CA ARG A 44 -18.44 16.41 -22.42
C ARG A 44 -19.18 17.29 -23.43
N ASP A 45 -18.43 17.87 -24.36
CA ASP A 45 -18.95 18.85 -25.31
C ASP A 45 -19.02 18.28 -26.76
N SER A 46 -18.89 16.95 -26.92
CA SER A 46 -18.87 16.29 -28.24
C SER A 46 -20.26 16.14 -28.89
N GLY A 47 -21.32 16.16 -28.08
CA GLY A 47 -22.70 15.85 -28.51
C GLY A 47 -22.97 14.36 -28.73
N ASP A 48 -22.02 13.47 -28.41
CA ASP A 48 -22.21 12.02 -28.42
C ASP A 48 -22.54 11.49 -27.02
N ASP A 49 -23.83 11.49 -26.68
CA ASP A 49 -24.33 11.05 -25.38
C ASP A 49 -23.98 9.59 -25.06
N HIS A 50 -23.90 8.74 -26.08
CA HIS A 50 -23.60 7.31 -25.89
C HIS A 50 -22.12 7.10 -25.55
N GLU A 51 -21.22 7.79 -26.23
CA GLU A 51 -19.80 7.78 -25.87
C GLU A 51 -19.53 8.43 -24.52
N PHE A 52 -20.20 9.54 -24.21
CA PHE A 52 -20.09 10.18 -22.92
C PHE A 52 -20.57 9.25 -21.79
N SER A 53 -21.72 8.59 -21.95
CA SER A 53 -22.23 7.64 -20.94
C SER A 53 -21.27 6.49 -20.69
N ARG A 54 -20.70 5.90 -21.76
CA ARG A 54 -19.71 4.82 -21.61
C ARG A 54 -18.43 5.30 -20.92
N ALA A 55 -17.92 6.49 -21.28
CA ALA A 55 -16.76 7.06 -20.61
C ALA A 55 -17.01 7.35 -19.12
N LYS A 56 -18.25 7.74 -18.78
CA LYS A 56 -18.66 7.98 -17.40
C LYS A 56 -18.67 6.69 -16.58
N GLU A 57 -19.23 5.61 -17.13
CA GLU A 57 -19.21 4.28 -16.49
C GLU A 57 -17.77 3.81 -16.24
N MET A 58 -16.88 3.93 -17.23
CA MET A 58 -15.47 3.57 -17.07
C MET A 58 -14.78 4.38 -15.97
N TYR A 59 -15.06 5.69 -15.88
CA TYR A 59 -14.52 6.54 -14.83
C TYR A 59 -15.02 6.12 -13.45
N GLU A 60 -16.31 5.81 -13.31
CA GLU A 60 -16.91 5.35 -12.06
C GLU A 60 -16.32 4.01 -11.60
N GLU A 61 -16.13 3.05 -12.53
CA GLU A 61 -15.49 1.77 -12.26
C GLU A 61 -14.03 1.94 -11.80
N ALA A 62 -13.22 2.71 -12.55
CA ALA A 62 -11.82 2.96 -12.20
C ALA A 62 -11.71 3.63 -10.82
N ARG A 63 -12.60 4.59 -10.53
CA ARG A 63 -12.65 5.28 -9.23
C ARG A 63 -13.02 4.32 -8.09
N ALA A 64 -13.94 3.39 -8.32
CA ALA A 64 -14.31 2.38 -7.33
C ALA A 64 -13.14 1.44 -7.00
N VAL A 65 -12.39 1.00 -8.01
CA VAL A 65 -11.18 0.16 -7.83
C VAL A 65 -10.09 0.92 -7.08
N LEU A 66 -9.85 2.18 -7.42
CA LEU A 66 -8.88 3.03 -6.72
C LEU A 66 -9.23 3.17 -5.24
N GLU A 67 -10.51 3.45 -4.93
CA GLU A 67 -10.98 3.61 -3.55
C GLU A 67 -10.86 2.32 -2.73
N PHE A 68 -11.21 1.18 -3.34
CA PHE A 68 -11.02 -0.12 -2.70
C PHE A 68 -9.54 -0.41 -2.42
N THR A 69 -8.67 -0.10 -3.37
CA THR A 69 -7.22 -0.30 -3.24
C THR A 69 -6.63 0.62 -2.18
N ARG A 70 -7.09 1.88 -2.11
CA ARG A 70 -6.71 2.86 -1.06
C ARG A 70 -6.96 2.30 0.34
N LYS A 71 -8.14 1.74 0.59
CA LYS A 71 -8.50 1.14 1.89
C LYS A 71 -7.64 -0.07 2.21
N ARG A 72 -7.38 -0.95 1.23
CA ARG A 72 -6.48 -2.10 1.42
C ARG A 72 -5.06 -1.67 1.73
N LEU A 73 -4.55 -0.65 1.04
CA LEU A 73 -3.22 -0.11 1.27
C LEU A 73 -3.08 0.44 2.69
N ALA A 74 -4.06 1.21 3.17
CA ALA A 74 -4.09 1.70 4.56
C ALA A 74 -4.11 0.53 5.57
N GLY A 75 -4.89 -0.52 5.29
CA GLY A 75 -4.93 -1.73 6.12
C GLY A 75 -3.58 -2.46 6.18
N TYR A 76 -2.91 -2.65 5.04
CA TYR A 76 -1.59 -3.30 5.00
C TYR A 76 -0.49 -2.44 5.60
N ALA A 77 -0.55 -1.12 5.47
CA ALA A 77 0.36 -0.19 6.15
C ALA A 77 0.22 -0.30 7.67
N THR A 78 -1.02 -0.34 8.17
CA THR A 78 -1.34 -0.52 9.60
C THR A 78 -0.83 -1.87 10.11
N ASP A 79 -1.15 -2.96 9.43
CA ASP A 79 -0.68 -4.31 9.80
C ASP A 79 0.85 -4.40 9.85
N LEU A 80 1.53 -3.74 8.90
CA LEU A 80 2.98 -3.70 8.84
C LEU A 80 3.60 -2.87 9.98
N ASP A 81 3.03 -1.69 10.30
CA ASP A 81 3.47 -0.87 11.43
C ASP A 81 3.30 -1.60 12.77
N VAL A 82 2.12 -2.16 13.02
CA VAL A 82 1.80 -2.93 14.22
C VAL A 82 2.75 -4.11 14.36
N TYR A 83 2.96 -4.89 13.30
CA TYR A 83 3.84 -6.04 13.34
C TYR A 83 5.28 -5.65 13.70
N ILE A 84 5.80 -4.56 13.14
CA ILE A 84 7.14 -4.09 13.51
C ILE A 84 7.19 -3.66 14.97
N ARG A 85 6.20 -2.89 15.41
CA ARG A 85 6.16 -2.35 16.77
C ARG A 85 6.05 -3.43 17.82
N GLU A 86 5.16 -4.40 17.62
CA GLU A 86 4.83 -5.40 18.63
C GLU A 86 5.73 -6.63 18.55
N SER A 87 6.20 -7.00 17.34
CA SER A 87 6.95 -8.24 17.14
C SER A 87 8.44 -8.05 16.87
N ILE A 88 8.88 -6.93 16.28
CA ILE A 88 10.28 -6.75 15.83
C ILE A 88 11.06 -5.79 16.73
N ILE A 89 10.50 -4.63 17.05
CA ILE A 89 11.15 -3.63 17.91
C ILE A 89 11.51 -4.20 19.30
N PRO A 90 10.66 -4.99 19.98
CA PRO A 90 11.01 -5.57 21.28
C PRO A 90 12.23 -6.50 21.20
N LEU A 91 12.39 -7.19 20.05
CA LEU A 91 13.56 -8.05 19.82
C LEU A 91 14.85 -7.24 19.72
N LEU A 92 14.79 -5.97 19.30
CA LEU A 92 15.98 -5.11 19.20
C LEU A 92 16.62 -4.80 20.56
N GLY A 93 15.88 -4.97 21.67
CA GLY A 93 16.38 -4.81 23.03
C GLY A 93 17.06 -6.06 23.60
N THR A 94 17.07 -7.17 22.87
CA THR A 94 17.64 -8.44 23.34
C THR A 94 19.14 -8.55 23.04
N PRO A 95 19.94 -9.31 23.80
CA PRO A 95 21.39 -9.39 23.61
C PRO A 95 21.85 -9.97 22.27
N ASN A 96 20.99 -10.75 21.60
CA ASN A 96 21.32 -11.53 20.39
C ASN A 96 20.41 -11.16 19.21
N VAL A 97 20.21 -9.87 18.95
CA VAL A 97 19.39 -9.41 17.82
C VAL A 97 20.06 -9.76 16.49
N PRO A 98 19.38 -10.47 15.58
CA PRO A 98 19.86 -10.62 14.22
C PRO A 98 20.04 -9.24 13.56
N PRO A 99 21.21 -8.92 12.95
CA PRO A 99 21.43 -7.63 12.29
C PRO A 99 20.35 -7.25 11.27
N MET A 100 19.77 -8.26 10.61
CA MET A 100 18.69 -8.10 9.65
C MET A 100 17.45 -7.41 10.24
N CYS A 101 17.13 -7.64 11.52
CA CYS A 101 15.97 -7.01 12.16
C CYS A 101 16.08 -5.48 12.15
N LYS A 102 17.26 -4.92 12.44
CA LYS A 102 17.49 -3.46 12.42
C LYS A 102 17.33 -2.89 11.01
N ILE A 103 17.84 -3.59 10.01
CA ILE A 103 17.73 -3.19 8.60
C ILE A 103 16.26 -3.16 8.18
N TYR A 104 15.51 -4.23 8.47
CA TYR A 104 14.10 -4.28 8.08
C TYR A 104 13.24 -3.21 8.77
N VAL A 105 13.48 -2.91 10.05
CA VAL A 105 12.76 -1.82 10.73
C VAL A 105 13.02 -0.49 10.03
N LYS A 106 14.28 -0.20 9.70
CA LYS A 106 14.63 1.03 8.98
C LYS A 106 13.93 1.11 7.62
N GLU A 107 14.06 0.06 6.80
CA GLU A 107 13.48 0.03 5.46
C GLU A 107 11.96 0.20 5.49
N VAL A 108 11.28 -0.44 6.44
CA VAL A 108 9.83 -0.34 6.52
C VAL A 108 9.40 1.03 7.02
N ARG A 109 10.09 1.61 8.01
CA ARG A 109 9.82 2.99 8.43
C ARG A 109 9.93 3.96 7.25
N GLU A 110 11.01 3.87 6.47
CA GLU A 110 11.18 4.68 5.26
C GLU A 110 10.05 4.46 4.24
N CYS A 111 9.55 3.23 4.09
CA CYS A 111 8.42 2.95 3.21
C CYS A 111 7.10 3.57 3.71
N LEU A 112 6.83 3.48 5.02
CA LEU A 112 5.62 4.04 5.64
C LEU A 112 5.67 5.58 5.66
N ASP A 113 6.83 6.17 5.93
CA ASP A 113 7.03 7.62 5.88
C ASP A 113 6.78 8.16 4.46
N ARG A 114 7.27 7.46 3.44
CA ARG A 114 7.01 7.80 2.04
C ARG A 114 5.52 7.70 1.69
N LEU A 115 4.80 6.71 2.23
CA LEU A 115 3.35 6.61 2.04
C LEU A 115 2.65 7.86 2.56
N VAL A 116 2.93 8.24 3.81
CA VAL A 116 2.32 9.41 4.47
C VAL A 116 2.65 10.70 3.72
N THR A 117 3.90 10.82 3.23
CA THR A 117 4.36 12.03 2.54
C THR A 117 3.78 12.15 1.14
N ASN A 118 3.79 11.07 0.36
CA ASN A 118 3.46 11.11 -1.07
C ASN A 118 1.98 10.85 -1.36
N HIS A 119 1.29 10.16 -0.45
CA HIS A 119 -0.10 9.74 -0.61
C HIS A 119 -0.90 10.03 0.69
N PRO A 120 -1.02 11.30 1.13
CA PRO A 120 -1.73 11.67 2.36
C PRO A 120 -3.22 11.29 2.35
N GLU A 121 -3.79 11.05 1.17
CA GLU A 121 -5.15 10.53 0.99
C GLU A 121 -5.30 9.06 1.42
N VAL A 122 -4.20 8.32 1.56
CA VAL A 122 -4.22 6.99 2.18
C VAL A 122 -4.28 7.20 3.69
N GLU A 123 -5.44 6.93 4.29
CA GLU A 123 -5.77 7.18 5.70
C GLU A 123 -5.01 6.26 6.68
N PHE A 124 -3.68 6.22 6.57
CA PHE A 124 -2.78 5.52 7.46
C PHE A 124 -2.21 6.50 8.50
N LYS A 125 -2.15 6.05 9.75
CA LYS A 125 -1.44 6.71 10.85
C LYS A 125 -0.61 5.67 11.56
N PHE A 126 0.61 6.03 11.94
CA PHE A 126 1.41 5.22 12.84
C PHE A 126 0.61 4.95 14.12
N ALA A 127 0.66 3.72 14.62
CA ALA A 127 0.09 3.39 15.91
C ALA A 127 0.71 4.30 16.98
N ALA A 128 -0.07 4.69 17.99
CA ALA A 128 0.46 5.47 19.09
C ALA A 128 1.45 4.59 19.90
N GLU A 129 2.52 5.19 20.42
CA GLU A 129 3.32 4.52 21.45
C GLU A 129 2.41 4.32 22.66
N ALA A 130 2.20 3.06 23.09
CA ALA A 130 1.55 2.81 24.36
C ALA A 130 2.44 3.42 25.44
N SER A 131 1.95 4.50 26.07
CA SER A 131 2.59 5.17 27.19
C SER A 131 2.65 4.28 28.42
#